data_AF-A0A6L9J6A8-F1
#
_entry.id   AF-A0A6L9J6A8-F1
#
_cell.length_a   1.000
_cell.length_b   1.000
_cell.length_c   1.000
_cell.angle_alpha   90.00
_cell.angle_beta   90.00
_cell.angle_gamma   90.00
#
_symmetry.space_group_name_H-M   'P 1'
#
loop_
_entity.id
_entity.type
_entity.pdbx_description
1 polymer ?
#
loop_
_entity_poly.entity_id
_entity_poly.type
_entity_poly.pdbx_seq_one_letter_code
_entity_poly.pdbx_strand_id
1 'polypeptide(L)'
;YEEIINRPGWDNIDAVKNGRVYIIKSDVFLTFRYPVGLLYYATWFHPELFADIDPAAVHQEAITTFFGAEEWETLSQHETFVYPDL
;
A
#
# COMPACT_ATOMS: atom_id res chain seq x y z
N TYR A 1 -6.17 -4.62 11.00
CA TYR A 1 -5.18 -3.66 11.53
C TYR A 1 -5.20 -3.61 13.05
N GLU A 2 -6.34 -3.32 13.68
CA GLU A 2 -6.44 -3.26 15.16
C GLU A 2 -5.86 -4.47 15.88
N GLU A 3 -6.18 -5.68 15.43
CA GLU A 3 -5.60 -6.90 16.01
C GLU A 3 -4.06 -6.95 15.89
N ILE A 4 -3.49 -6.35 14.85
CA ILE A 4 -2.04 -6.32 14.61
C ILE A 4 -1.36 -5.38 15.60
N ILE A 5 -1.84 -4.15 15.70
CA ILE A 5 -1.21 -3.12 16.55
C ILE A 5 -1.43 -3.38 18.05
N ASN A 6 -2.49 -4.10 18.42
CA ASN A 6 -2.84 -4.40 19.82
C ASN A 6 -2.24 -5.73 20.32
N ARG A 7 -1.29 -6.34 19.60
CA ARG A 7 -0.62 -7.57 20.08
C ARG A 7 0.18 -7.29 21.36
N PRO A 8 0.19 -8.21 22.33
CA PRO A 8 0.97 -8.03 23.56
C PRO A 8 2.43 -7.68 23.27
N GLY A 9 2.92 -6.59 23.86
CA GLY A 9 4.29 -6.10 23.71
C GLY A 9 4.54 -5.20 22.51
N TRP A 10 3.60 -5.07 21.57
CA TRP A 10 3.76 -4.21 20.38
C TRP A 10 3.71 -2.72 20.71
N ASP A 11 3.11 -2.36 21.84
CA ASP A 11 3.17 -1.03 22.44
C ASP A 11 4.61 -0.55 22.70
N ASN A 12 5.59 -1.46 22.78
CA ASN A 12 7.01 -1.12 22.92
C ASN A 12 7.70 -0.79 21.60
N ILE A 13 7.09 -1.09 20.45
CA ILE A 13 7.65 -0.88 19.10
C ILE A 13 7.43 0.57 18.68
N ASP A 14 8.51 1.27 18.29
CA ASP A 14 8.41 2.69 17.93
C ASP A 14 7.55 2.94 16.69
N ALA A 15 7.50 2.01 15.73
CA ALA A 15 6.59 2.10 14.59
C ALA A 15 5.11 2.14 15.03
N VAL A 16 4.74 1.35 16.05
CA VAL A 16 3.38 1.33 16.61
C VAL A 16 3.09 2.62 17.37
N LYS A 17 4.01 3.06 18.26
CA LYS A 17 3.87 4.31 19.03
C LYS A 17 3.69 5.54 18.15
N ASN A 18 4.36 5.57 16.99
CA ASN A 18 4.34 6.70 16.07
C ASN A 18 3.29 6.56 14.95
N GLY A 19 2.40 5.56 15.01
CA GLY A 19 1.36 5.38 13.99
C GLY A 19 1.89 5.05 12.59
N ARG A 20 3.08 4.47 12.48
CA ARG A 20 3.74 4.09 11.22
C ARG A 20 3.73 2.58 11.00
N VAL A 21 2.54 2.00 11.10
CA VAL A 21 2.30 0.58 10.80
C VAL A 21 1.49 0.51 9.51
N TYR A 22 2.04 -0.19 8.53
CA TYR A 22 1.44 -0.33 7.21
C TYR A 22 1.24 -1.81 6.89
N ILE A 23 0.19 -2.11 6.13
CA ILE A 23 -0.12 -3.42 5.59
C ILE A 23 -0.12 -3.27 4.08
N ILE A 24 0.48 -4.22 3.37
CA ILE A 24 0.44 -4.30 1.91
C ILE A 24 0.14 -5.73 1.51
N LYS A 25 -0.74 -5.91 0.53
CA LYS A 25 -1.02 -7.20 -0.08
C LYS A 25 0.24 -7.69 -0.79
N SER A 26 0.67 -8.91 -0.49
CA SER A 26 1.97 -9.42 -0.92
C SER A 26 2.15 -9.48 -2.44
N ASP A 27 1.07 -9.64 -3.19
CA ASP A 27 1.09 -9.71 -4.66
C ASP A 27 1.34 -8.36 -5.34
N VAL A 28 1.11 -7.23 -4.65
CA VAL A 28 1.51 -5.89 -5.11
C VAL A 28 3.04 -5.81 -5.25
N PHE A 29 3.78 -6.64 -4.52
CA PHE A 29 5.23 -6.74 -4.62
C PHE A 29 5.71 -7.81 -5.62
N LEU A 30 4.83 -8.37 -6.44
CA LEU A 30 5.18 -9.44 -7.37
C LEU A 30 4.99 -9.00 -8.81
N THR A 31 5.87 -9.53 -9.68
CA THR A 31 5.73 -9.44 -11.14
C THR A 31 5.51 -8.01 -11.65
N PHE A 32 4.43 -7.75 -12.38
CA PHE A 32 4.12 -6.46 -13.01
C PHE A 32 3.77 -5.36 -12.01
N ARG A 33 3.30 -5.70 -10.81
CA ARG A 33 2.94 -4.70 -9.79
C ARG A 33 4.16 -4.23 -8.97
N TYR A 34 5.31 -4.89 -9.12
CA TYR A 34 6.52 -4.60 -8.33
C TYR A 34 6.93 -3.11 -8.29
N PRO A 35 6.93 -2.34 -9.40
CA PRO A 35 7.24 -0.91 -9.35
C PRO A 35 6.26 -0.11 -8.48
N VAL A 36 4.97 -0.46 -8.53
CA VAL A 36 3.93 0.14 -7.69
C VAL A 36 4.16 -0.21 -6.21
N GLY A 37 4.48 -1.48 -5.91
CA GLY A 37 4.84 -1.90 -4.56
C GLY A 37 6.00 -1.09 -4.00
N LEU A 38 7.07 -0.87 -4.79
CA LEU A 38 8.19 -0.01 -4.40
C LEU A 38 7.76 1.44 -4.14
N LEU A 39 6.82 1.98 -4.93
CA LEU A 39 6.31 3.34 -4.74
C LEU A 39 5.56 3.51 -3.40
N TYR A 40 4.77 2.51 -2.99
CA TYR A 40 4.14 2.52 -1.66
C TYR A 40 5.20 2.57 -0.55
N TYR A 41 6.24 1.74 -0.62
CA TYR A 41 7.35 1.76 0.34
C TYR A 41 8.10 3.11 0.35
N ALA A 42 8.39 3.66 -0.83
CA ALA A 42 9.08 4.93 -0.95
C ALA A 42 8.29 6.07 -0.28
N THR A 43 6.97 6.08 -0.48
CA THR A 43 6.05 7.05 0.13
C THR A 43 5.99 6.90 1.66
N TRP A 44 5.96 5.68 2.18
CA TRP A 44 5.97 5.44 3.63
C TRP A 44 7.31 5.77 4.30
N PHE A 45 8.43 5.53 3.62
CA PHE A 45 9.76 5.77 4.15
C PHE A 45 10.18 7.24 4.05
N HIS A 46 9.74 7.92 2.98
CA HIS A 46 10.16 9.26 2.64
C HIS A 46 8.97 10.13 2.16
N PRO A 47 7.94 10.35 3.00
CA PRO A 47 6.72 11.04 2.57
C PRO A 47 6.98 12.44 2.02
N GLU A 48 7.97 13.16 2.56
CA GLU A 48 8.39 14.49 2.10
C GLU A 48 8.93 14.49 0.65
N LEU A 49 9.56 13.40 0.21
CA LEU A 49 10.14 13.28 -1.13
C LEU A 49 9.11 12.85 -2.18
N PHE A 50 7.98 12.28 -1.75
CA PHE A 50 6.94 11.71 -2.61
C PHE A 50 5.57 12.36 -2.34
N ALA A 51 5.57 13.57 -1.76
CA ALA A 51 4.34 14.27 -1.36
C ALA A 51 3.44 14.69 -2.54
N ASP A 52 3.98 14.71 -3.75
CA ASP A 52 3.31 15.03 -5.00
C ASP A 52 2.80 13.81 -5.77
N ILE A 53 3.05 12.60 -5.26
CA ILE A 53 2.70 11.34 -5.91
C ILE A 53 1.62 10.62 -5.11
N ASP A 54 0.55 10.21 -5.80
CA ASP A 54 -0.46 9.29 -5.28
C ASP A 54 -0.15 7.86 -5.76
N PRO A 55 0.35 6.97 -4.87
CA PRO A 55 0.67 5.60 -5.25
C PRO A 55 -0.56 4.79 -5.69
N ALA A 56 -1.75 5.09 -5.18
CA ALA A 56 -2.98 4.40 -5.57
C ALA A 56 -3.40 4.78 -6.98
N ALA A 57 -3.27 6.06 -7.37
CA ALA A 57 -3.48 6.49 -8.74
C ALA A 57 -2.51 5.82 -9.72
N VAL A 58 -1.22 5.72 -9.37
CA VAL A 58 -0.22 5.01 -10.19
C VAL A 58 -0.53 3.52 -10.29
N HIS A 59 -1.01 2.90 -9.21
CA HIS A 59 -1.46 1.50 -9.23
C HIS A 59 -2.62 1.30 -10.21
N GLN A 60 -3.63 2.17 -10.13
CA GLN A 60 -4.77 2.15 -11.05
C GLN A 60 -4.32 2.31 -12.51
N GLU A 61 -3.44 3.28 -12.79
CA GLU A 61 -2.91 3.52 -14.12
C GLU A 61 -2.19 2.28 -14.65
N ALA A 62 -1.33 1.66 -13.84
CA ALA A 62 -0.59 0.46 -14.23
C ALA A 62 -1.52 -0.71 -14.58
N ILE A 63 -2.51 -1.00 -13.72
CA ILE A 63 -3.46 -2.10 -14.00
C ILE A 63 -4.29 -1.79 -15.23
N THR A 64 -4.82 -0.58 -15.34
CA THR A 64 -5.65 -0.17 -16.49
C THR A 64 -4.86 -0.26 -17.80
N THR A 65 -3.59 0.13 -17.78
CA THR A 65 -2.72 0.13 -18.98
C THR A 65 -2.37 -1.29 -19.44
N PHE A 66 -2.04 -2.20 -18.53
CA PHE A 66 -1.54 -3.53 -18.89
C PHE A 66 -2.60 -4.63 -18.94
N PHE A 67 -3.70 -4.48 -18.18
CA PHE A 67 -4.73 -5.49 -18.02
C PHE A 67 -6.15 -4.99 -18.34
N GLY A 68 -6.34 -3.68 -18.53
CA GLY A 68 -7.61 -3.06 -18.89
C GLY A 68 -8.40 -2.52 -17.69
N ALA A 69 -9.35 -1.63 -17.96
CA ALA A 69 -10.15 -0.97 -16.93
C ALA A 69 -11.07 -1.94 -16.15
N GLU A 70 -11.60 -2.96 -16.82
CA GLU A 70 -12.45 -3.99 -16.19
C GLU A 70 -11.71 -4.78 -15.09
N GLU A 71 -10.41 -5.02 -15.27
CA GLU A 71 -9.58 -5.66 -14.25
C GLU A 71 -9.45 -4.75 -13.02
N TRP A 72 -9.22 -3.45 -13.21
CA TRP A 72 -9.16 -2.50 -12.10
C TRP A 72 -10.50 -2.41 -11.34
N GLU A 73 -11.62 -2.34 -12.07
CA GLU A 73 -12.96 -2.33 -11.47
C GLU A 73 -13.20 -3.60 -10.63
N THR A 74 -12.79 -4.76 -11.15
CA THR A 74 -12.93 -6.03 -10.43
C THR A 74 -12.09 -6.03 -9.16
N LEU A 75 -10.81 -5.66 -9.23
CA LEU A 75 -9.92 -5.71 -8.07
C LEU A 75 -10.30 -4.68 -7.00
N SER A 76 -10.58 -3.43 -7.40
CA SER A 76 -10.89 -2.35 -6.46
C SER A 76 -12.20 -2.57 -5.68
N GLN A 77 -13.11 -3.41 -6.19
CA GLN A 77 -14.34 -3.78 -5.48
C GLN A 77 -14.15 -4.93 -4.48
N HIS A 78 -13.15 -5.79 -4.68
CA HIS A 78 -13.00 -7.04 -3.92
C HIS A 78 -11.75 -7.07 -3.05
N GLU A 79 -10.80 -6.16 -3.27
CA GLU A 79 -9.49 -6.19 -2.64
C GLU A 79 -9.15 -4.87 -1.95
N THR A 80 -8.44 -4.98 -0.83
CA THR A 80 -7.70 -3.88 -0.21
C THR A 80 -6.22 -4.13 -0.44
N PHE A 81 -5.55 -3.23 -1.17
CA PHE A 81 -4.14 -3.40 -1.50
C PHE A 81 -3.21 -2.96 -0.37
N VAL A 82 -3.56 -1.89 0.34
CA VAL A 82 -2.77 -1.32 1.43
C VAL A 82 -3.66 -0.89 2.58
N TYR A 83 -3.08 -0.75 3.78
CA TYR A 83 -3.73 -0.11 4.92
C TYR A 83 -2.67 0.58 5.80
N PRO A 84 -2.91 1.80 6.33
CA PRO A 84 -4.04 2.66 6.02
C PRO A 84 -4.05 3.07 4.55
N ASP A 85 -5.23 3.42 4.04
CA ASP A 85 -5.35 4.03 2.73
C ASP A 85 -4.58 5.36 2.74
N LEU A 86 -3.80 5.61 1.68
CA LEU A 86 -3.03 6.85 1.50
C LEU A 86 -3.91 7.93 0.87
#